data_AF-A0A533ZL80-F1
#
_entry.id   AF-A0A533ZL80-F1
#
_cell.length_a   1.000
_cell.length_b   1.000
_cell.length_c   1.000
_cell.angle_alpha   90.00
_cell.angle_beta   90.00
_cell.angle_gamma   90.00
#
_symmetry.space_group_name_H-M   'P 1'
#
loop_
_entity.id
_entity.type
_entity.pdbx_description
1 polymer ?
#
loop_
_entity_poly.entity_id
_entity_poly.type
_entity_poly.pdbx_seq_one_letter_code
_entity_poly.pdbx_strand_id
1 'polypeptide(L)'
;MIRLIAVFTFIMLAVFCGEAYAGGFSFTEHGAAASGKANAFAGEANDPSAIFYNPAGITQLPGTQFMIGTSIVKLDSTFRSSTTGENTKLEDQFPITRRSASSWIGRTTGRAASTPPTHASGSPSIIPPWHTR
;
A
#
# COMPACT_ATOMS: atom_id res chain seq x y z
N MET A 1 47.71 -29.02 2.95
CA MET A 1 46.42 -29.75 2.89
C MET A 1 45.23 -28.88 3.35
N ILE A 2 45.26 -28.34 4.58
CA ILE A 2 44.16 -27.51 5.15
C ILE A 2 43.76 -26.29 4.29
N ARG A 3 44.72 -25.56 3.70
CA ARG A 3 44.43 -24.39 2.85
C ARG A 3 43.62 -24.74 1.59
N LEU A 4 43.86 -25.92 1.03
CA LEU A 4 43.23 -26.36 -0.22
C LEU A 4 41.79 -26.85 0.04
N ILE A 5 41.58 -27.52 1.17
CA ILE A 5 40.25 -27.91 1.65
C ILE A 5 39.40 -26.67 1.96
N ALA A 6 39.97 -25.68 2.65
CA ALA A 6 39.25 -24.44 2.98
C ALA A 6 38.79 -23.67 1.73
N VAL A 7 39.66 -23.56 0.72
CA VAL A 7 39.32 -22.91 -0.55
C VAL A 7 38.24 -23.68 -1.30
N PHE A 8 38.34 -25.01 -1.35
CA PHE A 8 37.35 -25.85 -2.01
C PHE A 8 35.96 -25.75 -1.34
N THR A 9 35.91 -25.79 -0.01
CA THR A 9 34.67 -25.62 0.75
C THR A 9 34.06 -24.23 0.53
N PHE A 10 34.87 -23.18 0.51
CA PHE A 10 34.40 -21.81 0.25
C PHE A 10 33.78 -21.67 -1.15
N ILE A 11 34.43 -22.24 -2.18
CA ILE A 11 33.91 -22.24 -3.55
C ILE A 11 32.58 -23.01 -3.62
N MET A 12 32.48 -24.17 -2.97
CA MET A 12 31.25 -24.95 -2.95
C MET A 12 30.09 -24.21 -2.28
N LEU A 13 30.34 -23.50 -1.18
CA LEU A 13 29.33 -22.65 -0.53
C LEU A 13 28.88 -21.48 -1.42
N ALA A 14 29.80 -20.84 -2.15
CA ALA A 14 29.47 -19.74 -3.04
C ALA A 14 28.61 -20.19 -4.24
N VAL A 15 28.90 -21.36 -4.81
CA VAL A 15 28.14 -21.92 -5.95
C VAL A 15 26.75 -22.43 -5.51
N PHE A 16 26.60 -22.84 -4.25
CA PHE A 16 25.32 -23.32 -3.72
C PHE A 16 24.43 -22.23 -3.09
N CYS A 17 24.80 -20.96 -3.25
CA CYS A 17 23.97 -19.83 -2.83
C CYS A 17 22.72 -19.76 -3.73
N GLY A 18 21.57 -20.20 -3.23
CA GLY A 18 20.29 -20.10 -3.93
C GLY A 18 19.70 -18.69 -3.88
N GLU A 19 18.84 -18.38 -4.86
CA GLU A 19 18.09 -17.12 -4.90
C GLU A 19 17.03 -17.10 -3.80
N ALA A 20 17.07 -16.09 -2.92
CA ALA A 20 16.00 -15.84 -1.96
C ALA A 20 14.92 -14.99 -2.64
N TYR A 21 13.78 -15.61 -2.99
CA TYR A 21 12.59 -14.90 -3.48
C TYR A 21 11.90 -14.15 -2.35
N ALA A 22 12.52 -13.06 -1.89
CA ALA A 22 11.91 -12.15 -0.95
C ALA A 22 10.87 -11.28 -1.69
N GLY A 23 9.58 -11.53 -1.44
CA GLY A 23 8.51 -10.62 -1.81
C GLY A 23 8.53 -9.38 -0.93
N GLY A 24 9.41 -8.43 -1.25
CA GLY A 24 9.45 -7.12 -0.62
C GLY A 24 8.32 -6.20 -1.11
N PHE A 25 8.51 -4.89 -0.94
CA PHE A 25 7.60 -3.88 -1.48
C PHE A 25 8.16 -3.31 -2.78
N SER A 26 7.29 -3.14 -3.79
CA SER A 26 7.63 -2.44 -5.04
C SER A 26 6.64 -1.30 -5.22
N PHE A 27 7.15 -0.07 -5.27
CA PHE A 27 6.39 1.13 -5.59
C PHE A 27 6.71 1.52 -7.02
N THR A 28 5.68 1.74 -7.82
CA THR A 28 5.83 1.98 -9.28
C THR A 28 5.03 3.21 -9.72
N GLU A 29 4.78 4.15 -8.82
CA GLU A 29 4.03 5.38 -9.07
C GLU A 29 4.89 6.50 -9.69
N HIS A 30 5.45 6.24 -10.87
CA HIS A 30 6.24 7.20 -11.64
C HIS A 30 5.38 8.00 -12.62
N GLY A 31 4.38 8.71 -12.11
CA GLY A 31 3.48 9.56 -12.90
C GLY A 31 2.02 9.36 -12.56
N ALA A 32 1.25 10.45 -12.50
CA ALA A 32 -0.17 10.39 -12.13
C ALA A 32 -1.03 9.64 -13.15
N ALA A 33 -0.74 9.81 -14.45
CA ALA A 33 -1.45 9.12 -15.53
C ALA A 33 -1.24 7.61 -15.49
N ALA A 34 0.02 7.18 -15.33
CA ALA A 34 0.36 5.76 -15.21
C ALA A 34 -0.22 5.14 -13.93
N SER A 35 -0.11 5.82 -12.78
CA SER A 35 -0.70 5.37 -11.51
C SER A 35 -2.23 5.22 -11.60
N GLY A 36 -2.92 6.18 -12.24
CA GLY A 36 -4.36 6.10 -12.50
C GLY A 36 -4.78 4.93 -13.41
N LYS A 37 -3.83 4.37 -14.17
CA LYS A 37 -4.01 3.19 -15.03
C LYS A 37 -3.46 1.91 -14.42
N ALA A 38 -3.22 1.88 -13.11
CA ALA A 38 -2.58 0.76 -12.42
C ALA A 38 -1.24 0.35 -13.07
N ASN A 39 -0.49 1.33 -13.55
CA ASN A 39 0.79 1.19 -14.27
C ASN A 39 0.71 0.46 -15.62
N ALA A 40 -0.48 0.31 -16.21
CA ALA A 40 -0.68 -0.16 -17.58
C ALA A 40 -0.32 0.94 -18.61
N PHE A 41 0.95 1.29 -18.68
CA PHE A 41 1.44 2.44 -19.44
C PHE A 41 2.52 2.08 -20.49
N ALA A 42 2.85 0.80 -20.66
CA ALA A 42 3.90 0.37 -21.60
C ALA A 42 3.61 0.75 -23.07
N GLY A 43 2.34 0.86 -23.48
CA GLY A 43 1.94 1.27 -24.83
C GLY A 43 1.75 2.79 -25.00
N GLU A 44 1.96 3.59 -23.95
CA GLU A 44 1.67 5.01 -23.92
C GLU A 44 2.94 5.83 -23.65
N ALA A 45 3.06 6.95 -24.34
CA ALA A 45 4.24 7.81 -24.26
C ALA A 45 3.87 9.27 -24.54
N ASN A 46 2.85 9.77 -23.86
CA ASN A 46 2.33 11.13 -24.01
C ASN A 46 2.90 12.11 -22.97
N ASP A 47 3.66 11.64 -21.99
CA ASP A 47 4.32 12.50 -21.00
C ASP A 47 5.71 11.96 -20.58
N PRO A 48 6.60 12.81 -20.02
CA PRO A 48 7.97 12.42 -19.64
C PRO A 48 8.10 11.22 -18.71
N SER A 49 7.06 10.88 -17.96
CA SER A 49 7.06 9.74 -17.03
C SER A 49 7.10 8.39 -17.77
N ALA A 50 6.80 8.38 -19.07
CA ALA A 50 6.97 7.24 -19.96
C ALA A 50 8.37 6.62 -19.91
N ILE A 51 9.41 7.37 -19.54
CA ILE A 51 10.79 6.84 -19.43
C ILE A 51 10.90 5.63 -18.49
N PHE A 52 10.05 5.57 -17.46
CA PHE A 52 10.03 4.45 -16.51
C PHE A 52 9.32 3.21 -17.07
N TYR A 53 8.29 3.39 -17.91
CA TYR A 53 7.43 2.30 -18.39
C TYR A 53 7.78 1.84 -19.82
N ASN A 54 8.19 2.77 -20.68
CA ASN A 54 8.58 2.56 -22.07
C ASN A 54 9.63 3.62 -22.50
N PRO A 55 10.92 3.36 -22.31
CA PRO A 55 11.98 4.29 -22.70
C PRO A 55 12.03 4.57 -24.21
N ALA A 56 11.57 3.63 -25.06
CA ALA A 56 11.50 3.86 -26.51
C ALA A 56 10.41 4.90 -26.87
N GLY A 57 9.34 4.96 -26.08
CA GLY A 57 8.24 5.92 -26.23
C GLY A 57 8.67 7.39 -26.08
N ILE A 58 9.75 7.67 -25.35
CA ILE A 58 10.29 9.05 -25.17
C ILE A 58 10.64 9.71 -26.50
N THR A 59 11.02 8.93 -27.52
CA THR A 59 11.34 9.47 -28.86
C THR A 59 10.13 10.09 -29.57
N GLN A 60 8.91 9.77 -29.12
CA GLN A 60 7.65 10.28 -29.67
C GLN A 60 7.23 11.60 -29.02
N LEU A 61 7.87 11.97 -27.90
CA LEU A 61 7.60 13.23 -27.21
C LEU A 61 8.27 14.40 -27.94
N PRO A 62 7.53 15.48 -28.24
CA PRO A 62 8.12 16.65 -28.88
C PRO A 62 9.00 17.43 -27.90
N GLY A 63 10.21 17.77 -28.35
CA GLY A 63 11.11 18.70 -27.66
C GLY A 63 11.57 18.24 -26.27
N THR A 64 11.96 19.20 -25.45
CA THR A 64 12.35 18.96 -24.06
C THR A 64 11.18 19.24 -23.14
N GLN A 65 10.77 18.23 -22.37
CA GLN A 65 9.66 18.32 -21.44
C GLN A 65 10.13 18.01 -20.02
N PHE A 66 9.49 18.64 -19.04
CA PHE A 66 9.80 18.48 -17.63
C PHE A 66 8.52 18.24 -16.84
N MET A 67 8.53 17.23 -15.96
CA MET A 67 7.40 16.86 -15.12
C MET A 67 7.87 16.74 -13.66
N ILE A 68 7.08 17.30 -12.76
CA ILE A 68 7.17 17.06 -11.31
C ILE A 68 5.80 16.58 -10.83
N GLY A 69 5.81 15.56 -9.99
CA GLY A 69 4.62 15.04 -9.32
C GLY A 69 4.96 14.49 -7.94
N THR A 70 3.94 14.24 -7.14
CA THR A 70 4.07 13.58 -5.84
C THR A 70 3.00 12.52 -5.71
N SER A 71 3.33 11.42 -5.04
CA SER A 71 2.43 10.29 -4.78
C SER A 71 2.46 10.00 -3.28
N ILE A 72 1.28 9.85 -2.67
CA ILE A 72 1.14 9.52 -1.24
C ILE A 72 0.49 8.15 -1.15
N VAL A 73 1.17 7.20 -0.51
CA VAL A 73 0.68 5.83 -0.29
C VAL A 73 0.41 5.63 1.20
N LYS A 74 -0.81 5.21 1.55
CA LYS A 74 -1.20 4.84 2.92
C LYS A 74 -1.44 3.33 3.00
N LEU A 75 -0.79 2.68 3.98
CA LEU A 75 -0.87 1.23 4.15
C LEU A 75 -1.81 0.89 5.33
N ASP A 76 -2.71 -0.06 5.12
CA ASP A 76 -3.54 -0.64 6.18
C ASP A 76 -3.25 -2.14 6.25
N SER A 77 -2.81 -2.60 7.41
CA SER A 77 -2.54 -4.02 7.66
C SER A 77 -2.83 -4.33 9.12
N THR A 78 -3.32 -5.55 9.34
CA THR A 78 -3.59 -6.10 10.66
C THR A 78 -2.82 -7.39 10.80
N PHE A 79 -2.00 -7.47 11.84
CA PHE A 79 -1.27 -8.67 12.22
C PHE A 79 -2.01 -9.39 13.33
N ARG A 80 -2.17 -10.71 13.21
CA ARG A 80 -2.73 -11.56 14.27
C ARG A 80 -1.64 -12.44 14.87
N SER A 81 -1.42 -12.32 16.18
CA SER A 81 -0.46 -13.14 16.90
C SER A 81 -0.96 -14.58 17.00
N SER A 82 -0.15 -15.55 16.57
CA SER A 82 -0.44 -16.98 16.75
C SER A 82 -0.27 -17.45 18.20
N THR A 83 0.56 -16.75 18.98
CA THR A 83 0.83 -17.08 20.38
C THR A 83 -0.21 -16.51 21.33
N THR A 84 -0.67 -15.27 21.10
CA THR A 84 -1.59 -14.56 22.01
C THR A 84 -3.02 -14.49 21.46
N GLY A 85 -3.20 -14.69 20.15
CA GLY A 85 -4.50 -14.51 19.48
C GLY A 85 -4.90 -13.06 19.21
N GLU A 86 -4.14 -12.11 19.76
CA GLU A 86 -4.40 -10.67 19.67
C GLU A 86 -4.12 -10.10 18.27
N ASN A 87 -4.93 -9.10 17.87
CA ASN A 87 -4.74 -8.37 16.62
C ASN A 87 -4.02 -7.05 16.88
N THR A 88 -2.90 -6.83 16.19
CA THR A 88 -2.17 -5.56 16.19
C THR A 88 -2.35 -4.89 14.83
N LYS A 89 -2.86 -3.66 14.84
CA LYS A 89 -3.00 -2.86 13.61
C LYS A 89 -1.72 -2.08 13.33
N LEU A 90 -1.43 -1.84 12.05
CA LEU A 90 -0.43 -0.84 11.67
C LEU A 90 -0.83 0.51 12.26
N GLU A 91 0.17 1.20 12.82
CA GLU A 91 -0.03 2.56 13.31
C GLU A 91 -0.19 3.53 12.14
N ASP A 92 -0.99 4.57 12.36
CA ASP A 92 -1.27 5.55 11.32
C ASP A 92 -0.03 6.35 10.94
N GLN A 93 0.38 6.25 9.67
CA GLN A 93 1.58 6.90 9.14
C GLN A 93 1.37 8.40 8.90
N PHE A 94 0.10 8.86 8.79
CA PHE A 94 -0.24 10.24 8.51
C PHE A 94 -1.13 10.81 9.62
N PRO A 95 -0.55 11.25 10.75
CA PRO A 95 -1.32 11.69 11.92
C PRO A 95 -2.21 12.91 11.64
N ILE A 96 -1.95 13.65 10.56
CA ILE A 96 -2.71 14.82 10.13
C ILE A 96 -4.12 14.44 9.63
N THR A 97 -4.28 13.28 8.99
CA THR A 97 -5.59 12.82 8.48
C THR A 97 -6.52 12.31 9.59
N ARG A 98 -5.98 11.95 10.76
CA ARG A 98 -6.76 11.34 11.86
C ARG A 98 -7.51 12.35 12.73
N ARG A 99 -7.02 13.59 12.85
CA ARG A 99 -7.60 14.61 13.74
C ARG A 99 -8.93 15.19 13.23
N SER A 100 -9.25 15.09 11.94
CA SER A 100 -10.49 15.66 11.38
C SER A 100 -11.67 14.67 11.42
N ALA A 101 -11.47 13.41 11.07
CA ALA A 101 -12.55 12.43 10.95
C ALA A 101 -13.14 12.00 12.31
N SER A 102 -12.28 11.74 13.30
CA SER A 102 -12.71 11.37 14.67
C SER A 102 -13.38 12.52 15.42
N SER A 103 -12.95 13.76 15.16
CA SER A 103 -13.51 14.97 15.76
C SER A 103 -14.91 15.32 15.22
N TRP A 104 -15.19 15.00 13.94
CA TRP A 104 -16.51 15.26 13.33
C TRP A 104 -17.55 14.24 13.80
N ILE A 105 -17.22 12.95 13.77
CA ILE A 105 -18.09 11.85 14.26
C ILE A 105 -18.35 11.97 15.78
N GLY A 106 -17.37 12.43 16.55
CA GLY A 106 -17.53 12.71 17.99
C GLY A 106 -18.43 13.91 18.29
N ARG A 107 -18.45 14.94 17.43
CA ARG A 107 -19.31 16.13 17.62
C ARG A 107 -20.75 15.93 17.18
N THR A 108 -21.02 15.07 16.20
CA THR A 108 -22.38 14.73 15.78
C THR A 108 -23.09 13.79 16.74
N THR A 109 -22.33 12.97 17.47
CA THR A 109 -22.87 12.02 18.46
C THR A 109 -22.99 12.64 19.88
N GLY A 110 -22.31 13.76 20.14
CA GLY A 110 -22.28 14.41 21.46
C GLY A 110 -23.43 15.38 21.80
N ARG A 111 -24.44 15.54 20.93
CA ARG A 111 -25.60 16.43 21.18
C ARG A 111 -26.96 15.74 21.08
N ALA A 112 -27.03 14.46 21.44
CA ALA A 112 -28.30 13.80 21.65
C ALA A 112 -28.20 12.76 22.77
N ALA A 113 -29.19 12.82 23.67
CA ALA A 113 -29.57 11.80 24.65
C ALA A 113 -28.79 11.75 25.99
N SER A 114 -29.28 12.57 26.92
CA SER A 114 -29.37 12.23 28.34
C SER A 114 -30.47 11.16 28.57
N THR A 115 -30.13 9.95 29.04
CA THR A 115 -30.93 9.05 29.93
C THR A 115 -30.18 7.70 30.20
N PRO A 116 -30.44 7.01 31.35
CA PRO A 116 -29.53 6.02 31.97
C PRO A 116 -29.75 4.55 31.52
N PRO A 117 -28.94 3.56 32.00
CA PRO A 117 -28.73 2.30 31.28
C PRO A 117 -29.69 1.19 31.70
N THR A 118 -30.23 0.45 30.73
CA THR A 118 -30.80 -0.89 30.95
C THR A 118 -30.37 -1.85 29.85
N HIS A 119 -30.04 -3.06 30.28
CA HIS A 119 -29.62 -4.26 29.58
C HIS A 119 -30.26 -4.57 28.19
N ALA A 120 -29.45 -5.31 27.42
CA ALA A 120 -29.78 -6.43 26.54
C ALA A 120 -30.05 -6.20 25.03
N SER A 121 -29.23 -6.93 24.27
CA SER A 121 -29.53 -7.73 23.07
C SER A 121 -30.22 -7.06 21.87
N GLY A 122 -29.50 -7.02 20.74
CA GLY A 122 -30.11 -6.86 19.42
C GLY A 122 -29.09 -6.51 18.34
N SER A 123 -28.64 -7.50 17.58
CA SER A 123 -27.84 -7.32 16.36
C SER A 123 -28.56 -6.40 15.36
N PRO A 124 -27.94 -5.34 14.82
CA PRO A 124 -28.57 -4.56 13.75
C PRO A 124 -28.41 -5.30 12.43
N SER A 125 -29.49 -5.93 11.96
CA SER A 125 -29.65 -6.34 10.56
C SER A 125 -29.66 -5.10 9.68
N ILE A 126 -28.61 -4.90 8.89
CA ILE A 126 -28.54 -3.84 7.87
C ILE A 126 -29.29 -4.36 6.63
N ILE A 127 -30.52 -3.88 6.41
CA ILE A 127 -31.24 -4.06 5.14
C ILE A 127 -30.88 -2.85 4.25
N PRO A 128 -30.22 -3.04 3.10
CA PRO A 128 -29.92 -1.94 2.18
C PRO A 128 -31.15 -1.52 1.35
N PRO A 129 -31.35 -0.22 1.09
CA PRO A 129 -32.50 0.28 0.35
C PRO A 129 -32.20 0.35 -1.14
N TRP A 130 -32.46 -0.72 -1.87
CA TRP A 130 -32.66 -0.67 -3.33
C TRP A 130 -33.55 -1.80 -3.79
N HIS A 131 -34.86 -1.64 -3.61
CA HIS A 131 -35.87 -2.33 -4.40
C HIS A 131 -37.22 -1.64 -4.20
N THR A 132 -37.51 -0.64 -5.02
CA THR A 132 -38.87 -0.43 -5.55
C THR A 132 -38.74 0.28 -6.89
N ARG A 133 -39.40 -0.35 -7.87
CA ARG A 133 -39.60 0.06 -9.26
C ARG A 133 -40.13 1.48 -9.39
#